data_AF-A0A0S8FW27-F1
#
_entry.id   AF-A0A0S8FW27-F1
#
_cell.length_a   1.000
_cell.length_b   1.000
_cell.length_c   1.000
_cell.angle_alpha   90.00
_cell.angle_beta   90.00
_cell.angle_gamma   90.00
#
_symmetry.space_group_name_H-M   'P 1'
#
loop_
_entity.id
_entity.type
_entity.pdbx_description
1 polymer ?
#
loop_
_entity_poly.entity_id
_entity_poly.type
_entity_poly.pdbx_seq_one_letter_code
_entity_poly.pdbx_strand_id
1 'polypeptide(L)'
;MPKSLRRKSRKAGLPPGTLIHVGEHKTTKVKITIIDYAESDLQEKEVVKIDECYPFKEKPTVTWINIDGIHDIDVIEKIGKNYGIHPLLLEDIVNTVQRPKIEDFEDYLFLVLKMLSFDEKQHEIQIEQVSLVVGPNYVLSFQEREGDVFEPVRDRIRRAKGRIRRMGADYLAYSLLDAVVDGYFLILEKTGDQIEDLEENLISHPDTKILQAIHNLKREMIFLRRSVWPLREVISGMSRKESTLIKESTEIYLRDVYDHTIQVIDTIETYRDMVSGMLDTYLSSISNRMNEVMKVLTIFAAIFIPLTFVAGIYGMNFSYMPELGWKWGYFGVLTVMAAIGISMLFYFKSKKWL
;
A
#
# COMPACT_ATOMS: atom_id res chain seq x y z
N MET A 1 -18.07 5.03 3.14
CA MET A 1 -17.95 4.73 1.69
C MET A 1 -16.52 4.99 1.25
N PRO A 2 -15.86 4.09 0.48
CA PRO A 2 -14.50 4.36 0.00
C PRO A 2 -14.51 5.65 -0.85
N LYS A 3 -13.55 6.55 -0.61
CA LYS A 3 -13.43 7.88 -1.26
C LYS A 3 -13.56 7.81 -2.79
N SER A 4 -13.18 6.69 -3.41
CA SER A 4 -13.25 6.45 -4.86
C SER A 4 -14.68 6.41 -5.44
N LEU A 5 -15.66 5.86 -4.71
CA LEU A 5 -17.06 5.80 -5.19
C LEU A 5 -17.72 7.18 -5.23
N ARG A 6 -17.37 8.05 -4.27
CA ARG A 6 -17.83 9.45 -4.20
C ARG A 6 -17.30 10.32 -5.35
N ARG A 7 -16.15 9.95 -5.94
CA ARG A 7 -15.56 10.68 -7.07
C ARG A 7 -16.19 10.27 -8.40
N LYS A 8 -16.51 8.98 -8.58
CA LYS A 8 -17.20 8.49 -9.79
C LYS A 8 -18.62 9.06 -9.96
N SER A 9 -19.34 9.36 -8.88
CA SER A 9 -20.70 9.92 -8.98
C SER A 9 -20.76 11.30 -9.64
N ARG A 10 -19.66 12.07 -9.65
CA ARG A 10 -19.60 13.38 -10.34
C ARG A 10 -19.68 13.26 -11.87
N LYS A 11 -19.45 12.07 -12.41
CA LYS A 11 -19.47 11.78 -13.85
C LYS A 11 -20.78 11.13 -14.32
N ALA A 12 -21.69 10.81 -13.40
CA ALA A 12 -22.93 10.12 -13.73
C ALA A 12 -23.84 11.03 -14.57
N GLY A 13 -24.24 10.56 -15.76
CA GLY A 13 -25.16 11.26 -16.67
C GLY A 13 -24.52 12.08 -17.79
N LEU A 14 -23.19 12.10 -17.89
CA LEU A 14 -22.49 12.77 -18.99
C LEU A 14 -22.32 11.87 -20.23
N PRO A 15 -22.26 12.45 -21.44
CA PRO A 15 -21.94 11.70 -22.65
C PRO A 15 -20.55 11.03 -22.57
N PRO A 16 -20.38 9.83 -23.15
CA PRO A 16 -19.06 9.21 -23.31
C PRO A 16 -18.09 10.15 -24.06
N GLY A 17 -16.84 10.21 -23.61
CA GLY A 17 -15.79 11.09 -24.17
C GLY A 17 -15.70 12.47 -23.53
N THR A 18 -16.53 12.77 -22.52
CA THR A 18 -16.46 14.07 -21.82
C THR A 18 -15.23 14.12 -20.92
N LEU A 19 -14.33 15.08 -21.18
CA LEU A 19 -13.12 15.29 -20.39
C LEU A 19 -13.46 16.06 -19.12
N ILE A 20 -13.36 15.38 -17.97
CA ILE A 20 -13.43 16.01 -16.65
C ILE A 20 -12.33 15.39 -15.81
N HIS A 21 -11.47 16.24 -15.25
CA HIS A 21 -10.48 15.79 -14.28
C HIS A 21 -11.16 15.24 -13.03
N VAL A 22 -11.07 13.92 -12.84
CA VAL A 22 -11.58 13.22 -11.66
C VAL A 22 -10.37 12.82 -10.82
N GLY A 23 -9.96 13.69 -9.91
CA GLY A 23 -8.75 13.56 -9.09
C GLY A 23 -8.58 14.73 -8.13
N GLU A 24 -7.56 14.70 -7.29
CA GLU A 24 -7.10 15.90 -6.58
C GLU A 24 -6.18 16.70 -7.49
N HIS A 25 -6.28 18.03 -7.48
CA HIS A 25 -5.31 18.87 -8.21
C HIS A 25 -3.98 18.83 -7.47
N LYS A 26 -3.10 17.91 -7.89
CA LYS A 26 -1.81 17.67 -7.24
C LYS A 26 -0.70 18.63 -7.70
N THR A 27 -0.92 19.37 -8.79
CA THR A 27 -0.03 20.43 -9.28
C THR A 27 -0.85 21.62 -9.79
N THR A 28 -0.20 22.79 -9.83
CA THR A 28 -0.77 24.05 -10.37
C THR A 28 -0.21 24.43 -11.74
N LYS A 29 0.86 23.74 -12.19
CA LYS A 29 1.51 24.00 -13.47
C LYS A 29 1.60 22.71 -14.27
N VAL A 30 1.36 22.86 -15.57
CA VAL A 30 1.60 21.80 -16.56
C VAL A 30 3.04 21.91 -17.02
N LYS A 31 3.76 20.79 -17.00
CA LYS A 31 5.12 20.70 -17.52
C LYS A 31 5.14 19.69 -18.65
N ILE A 32 5.70 20.08 -19.79
CA ILE A 32 5.83 19.21 -20.96
C ILE A 32 7.31 19.05 -21.28
N THR A 33 7.80 17.82 -21.16
CA THR A 33 9.20 17.48 -21.44
C THR A 33 9.27 16.57 -22.65
N ILE A 34 10.09 16.91 -23.63
CA ILE A 34 10.34 16.12 -24.83
C ILE A 34 11.76 15.58 -24.78
N ILE A 35 11.91 14.27 -24.92
CA ILE A 35 13.18 13.57 -25.04
C ILE A 35 13.15 12.80 -26.36
N ASP A 36 13.78 13.36 -27.38
CA ASP A 36 13.90 12.76 -28.71
C ASP A 36 15.32 12.23 -28.89
N TYR A 37 15.46 10.95 -29.23
CA TYR A 37 16.77 10.31 -29.26
C TYR A 37 16.91 9.29 -30.40
N ALA A 38 18.17 9.15 -30.81
CA ALA A 38 18.68 8.12 -31.70
C ALA A 38 19.91 7.49 -31.05
N GLU A 39 20.61 6.60 -31.76
CA GLU A 39 21.83 5.99 -31.24
C GLU A 39 22.92 7.03 -30.93
N SER A 40 23.14 7.98 -31.85
CA SER A 40 24.15 9.05 -31.75
C SER A 40 23.64 10.32 -31.07
N ASP A 41 22.37 10.67 -31.29
CA ASP A 41 21.84 12.00 -31.00
C ASP A 41 20.81 11.97 -29.88
N LEU A 42 20.76 13.05 -29.11
CA LEU A 42 19.77 13.27 -28.06
C LEU A 42 19.39 14.75 -28.06
N GLN A 43 18.09 15.01 -28.07
CA GLN A 43 17.49 16.29 -27.84
C GLN A 43 16.52 16.19 -26.67
N GLU A 44 16.82 16.86 -25.57
CA GLU A 44 15.93 17.00 -24.43
C GLU A 44 15.54 18.48 -24.30
N LYS A 45 14.23 18.77 -24.25
CA LYS A 45 13.71 20.13 -24.11
C LYS A 45 12.42 20.16 -23.31
N GLU A 46 12.27 21.18 -22.49
CA GLU A 46 11.00 21.52 -21.83
C GLU A 46 10.28 22.57 -22.69
N VAL A 47 8.99 22.35 -22.94
CA VAL A 47 8.19 23.24 -23.79
C VAL A 47 6.97 23.76 -23.03
N VAL A 48 6.57 24.99 -23.34
CA VAL A 48 5.39 25.62 -22.73
C VAL A 48 4.15 25.36 -23.58
N LYS A 49 4.30 25.30 -24.91
CA LYS A 49 3.18 25.06 -25.83
C LYS A 49 3.21 23.64 -26.34
N ILE A 50 2.05 22.97 -26.26
CA ILE A 50 1.87 21.60 -26.73
C ILE A 50 2.15 21.45 -28.24
N ASP A 51 1.93 22.52 -29.01
CA ASP A 51 2.13 22.54 -30.48
C ASP A 51 3.60 22.31 -30.87
N GLU A 52 4.55 22.60 -29.97
CA GLU A 52 5.98 22.35 -30.19
C GLU A 52 6.34 20.85 -30.19
N CYS A 53 5.41 19.99 -29.79
CA CYS A 53 5.55 18.53 -29.82
C CYS A 53 5.17 17.93 -31.18
N TYR A 54 4.34 18.60 -31.97
CA TYR A 54 3.75 18.05 -33.19
C TYR A 54 4.78 17.58 -34.23
N PRO A 55 5.90 18.30 -34.46
CA PRO A 55 6.91 17.87 -35.43
C PRO A 55 7.58 16.54 -35.09
N PHE A 56 7.54 16.09 -33.83
CA PHE A 56 8.17 14.85 -33.40
C PHE A 56 7.35 13.60 -33.73
N LYS A 57 6.06 13.75 -34.09
CA LYS A 57 5.19 12.62 -34.43
C LYS A 57 5.70 11.82 -35.64
N GLU A 58 6.26 12.51 -36.63
CA GLU A 58 6.69 11.91 -37.91
C GLU A 58 8.20 11.66 -37.98
N LYS A 59 8.94 11.91 -36.89
CA LYS A 59 10.38 11.65 -36.89
C LYS A 59 10.66 10.13 -36.91
N PRO A 60 11.77 9.71 -37.55
CA PRO A 60 12.23 8.32 -37.49
C PRO A 60 12.95 7.97 -36.19
N THR A 61 13.26 8.97 -35.35
CA THR A 61 13.86 8.81 -34.02
C THR A 61 12.83 8.43 -32.98
N VAL A 62 13.27 7.93 -31.83
CA VAL A 62 12.36 7.61 -30.72
C VAL A 62 12.09 8.88 -29.92
N THR A 63 10.83 9.29 -29.84
CA THR A 63 10.42 10.46 -29.05
C THR A 63 9.61 10.05 -27.83
N TRP A 64 10.07 10.45 -26.65
CA TRP A 64 9.29 10.42 -25.42
C TRP A 64 8.76 11.82 -25.10
N ILE A 65 7.45 11.96 -24.96
CA ILE A 65 6.81 13.19 -24.49
C ILE A 65 6.17 12.92 -23.14
N ASN A 66 6.70 13.55 -22.09
CA ASN A 66 6.17 13.48 -20.73
C ASN A 66 5.36 14.74 -20.40
N ILE A 67 4.11 14.56 -19.99
CA ILE A 67 3.19 15.63 -19.61
C ILE A 67 2.84 15.46 -18.14
N ASP A 68 3.36 16.35 -17.31
CA ASP A 68 3.05 16.41 -15.89
C ASP A 68 1.92 17.43 -15.68
N GLY A 69 0.80 16.97 -15.10
CA GLY A 69 -0.37 17.81 -14.82
C GLY A 69 -1.54 17.62 -15.78
N ILE A 70 -2.17 16.44 -15.76
CA ILE A 70 -3.42 16.12 -16.51
C ILE A 70 -4.67 16.94 -16.15
N HIS A 71 -4.55 17.95 -15.27
CA HIS A 71 -5.67 18.81 -14.88
C HIS A 71 -6.01 19.85 -15.96
N ASP A 72 -5.06 20.15 -16.86
CA ASP A 72 -5.27 21.04 -18.00
C ASP A 72 -5.85 20.25 -19.19
N ILE A 73 -7.17 20.33 -19.33
CA ILE A 73 -7.93 19.58 -20.32
C ILE A 73 -7.57 20.02 -21.75
N ASP A 74 -7.28 21.30 -21.96
CA ASP A 74 -6.98 21.84 -23.28
C ASP A 74 -5.69 21.23 -23.85
N VAL A 75 -4.68 21.03 -22.99
CA VAL A 75 -3.43 20.36 -23.36
C VAL A 75 -3.68 18.90 -23.76
N ILE A 76 -4.47 18.17 -22.97
CA ILE A 76 -4.79 16.76 -23.21
C ILE A 76 -5.62 16.59 -24.49
N GLU A 77 -6.61 17.45 -24.73
CA GLU A 77 -7.43 17.42 -25.94
C GLU A 77 -6.60 17.71 -27.19
N LYS A 78 -5.74 18.72 -27.14
CA LYS A 78 -4.86 19.10 -28.27
C LYS A 78 -3.89 18.01 -28.65
N ILE A 79 -3.18 17.42 -27.67
CA ILE A 79 -2.26 16.31 -27.96
C ILE A 79 -3.03 15.07 -28.41
N GLY A 80 -4.18 14.78 -27.78
CA GLY A 80 -5.08 13.71 -28.17
C GLY A 80 -5.47 13.78 -29.64
N LYS A 81 -5.95 14.95 -30.08
CA LYS A 81 -6.34 15.20 -31.47
C LYS A 81 -5.16 15.08 -32.44
N ASN A 82 -3.98 15.59 -32.08
CA ASN A 82 -2.79 15.52 -32.93
C ASN A 82 -2.32 14.07 -33.14
N TYR A 83 -2.37 13.24 -32.10
CA TYR A 83 -1.93 11.85 -32.15
C TYR A 83 -3.03 10.87 -32.57
N GLY A 84 -4.28 11.32 -32.72
CA GLY A 84 -5.41 10.46 -33.11
C GLY A 84 -5.92 9.57 -31.97
N ILE A 85 -5.73 10.01 -30.72
CA ILE A 85 -6.14 9.26 -29.53
C ILE A 85 -7.67 9.31 -29.43
N HIS A 86 -8.29 8.14 -29.23
CA HIS A 86 -9.74 8.04 -29.15
C HIS A 86 -10.28 8.83 -27.93
N PRO A 87 -11.39 9.58 -28.05
CA PRO A 87 -11.91 10.43 -26.96
C PRO A 87 -12.16 9.70 -25.63
N LEU A 88 -12.55 8.42 -25.68
CA LEU A 88 -12.72 7.58 -24.48
C LEU A 88 -11.41 7.36 -23.70
N LEU A 89 -10.27 7.34 -24.40
CA LEU A 89 -8.97 7.18 -23.74
C LEU A 89 -8.50 8.48 -23.12
N LEU A 90 -8.77 9.61 -23.79
CA LEU A 90 -8.56 10.95 -23.21
C LEU A 90 -9.38 11.11 -21.92
N GLU A 91 -10.63 10.63 -21.95
CA GLU A 91 -11.50 10.56 -20.77
C GLU A 91 -10.89 9.72 -19.64
N ASP A 92 -10.21 8.62 -19.97
CA ASP A 92 -9.55 7.75 -19.00
C ASP A 92 -8.24 8.34 -18.46
N ILE A 93 -7.49 9.07 -19.28
CA ILE A 93 -6.28 9.81 -18.87
C ILE A 93 -6.63 10.81 -17.75
N VAL A 94 -7.69 11.60 -17.93
CA VAL A 94 -8.11 12.60 -16.92
C VAL A 94 -8.84 11.99 -15.72
N ASN A 95 -9.14 10.68 -15.75
CA ASN A 95 -9.80 9.96 -14.68
C ASN A 95 -8.81 9.14 -13.85
N THR A 96 -8.32 9.72 -12.75
CA THR A 96 -7.25 9.16 -11.88
C THR A 96 -7.65 7.92 -11.06
N VAL A 97 -8.89 7.44 -11.19
CA VAL A 97 -9.44 6.33 -10.39
C VAL A 97 -9.55 5.03 -11.21
N GLN A 98 -8.94 4.99 -12.39
CA GLN A 98 -8.94 3.78 -13.22
C GLN A 98 -8.01 2.70 -12.64
N ARG A 99 -8.36 1.44 -12.91
CA ARG A 99 -7.48 0.30 -12.64
C ARG A 99 -6.45 0.21 -13.78
N PRO A 100 -5.26 -0.38 -13.53
CA PRO A 100 -4.36 -0.67 -14.62
C PRO A 100 -5.03 -1.52 -15.68
N LYS A 101 -4.78 -1.18 -16.94
CA LYS A 101 -5.35 -1.83 -18.11
C LYS A 101 -4.48 -1.58 -19.33
N ILE A 102 -4.68 -2.40 -20.35
CA ILE A 102 -4.11 -2.24 -21.68
C ILE A 102 -5.25 -2.32 -22.70
N GLU A 103 -5.20 -1.45 -23.69
CA GLU A 103 -6.08 -1.48 -24.85
C GLU A 103 -5.22 -1.37 -26.12
N ASP A 104 -5.43 -2.31 -27.04
CA ASP A 104 -4.72 -2.40 -28.31
C ASP A 104 -5.56 -1.75 -29.40
N PHE A 105 -4.99 -0.75 -30.08
CA PHE A 105 -5.56 -0.09 -31.24
C PHE A 105 -4.60 -0.29 -32.41
N GLU A 106 -5.12 -0.23 -33.64
CA GLU A 106 -4.33 -0.48 -34.86
C GLU A 106 -3.04 0.37 -34.93
N ASP A 107 -3.08 1.62 -34.44
CA ASP A 107 -1.97 2.58 -34.54
C ASP A 107 -1.15 2.77 -33.25
N TYR A 108 -1.67 2.36 -32.08
CA TYR A 108 -1.03 2.59 -30.79
C TYR A 108 -1.55 1.65 -29.69
N LEU A 109 -0.72 1.41 -28.68
CA LEU A 109 -1.14 0.78 -27.41
C LEU A 109 -1.45 1.86 -26.37
N PHE A 110 -2.56 1.69 -25.66
CA PHE A 110 -2.88 2.52 -24.51
C PHE A 110 -2.74 1.71 -23.22
N LEU A 111 -1.95 2.22 -22.28
CA LEU A 111 -1.72 1.60 -20.99
C LEU A 111 -2.12 2.56 -19.88
N VAL A 112 -2.72 2.02 -18.84
CA VAL A 112 -2.93 2.70 -17.56
C VAL A 112 -2.18 1.93 -16.50
N LEU A 113 -1.38 2.64 -15.70
CA LEU A 113 -0.54 2.11 -14.64
C LEU A 113 -0.81 2.87 -13.34
N LYS A 114 -0.35 2.30 -12.21
CA LYS A 114 -0.31 2.98 -10.92
C LYS A 114 1.13 3.10 -10.49
N MET A 115 1.66 4.31 -10.45
CA MET A 115 2.95 4.57 -9.85
C MET A 115 2.78 4.69 -8.34
N LEU A 116 3.59 3.96 -7.59
CA LEU A 116 3.68 4.06 -6.14
C LEU A 116 5.03 4.66 -5.78
N SER A 117 5.00 5.63 -4.88
CA SER A 117 6.19 6.31 -4.36
C SER A 117 6.05 6.49 -2.87
N PHE A 118 7.17 6.45 -2.14
CA PHE A 118 7.17 6.70 -0.71
C PHE A 118 7.52 8.16 -0.45
N ASP A 119 6.64 8.91 0.22
CA ASP A 119 6.96 10.26 0.67
C ASP A 119 7.67 10.20 2.01
N GLU A 120 9.00 10.32 1.99
CA GLU A 120 9.85 10.35 3.19
C GLU A 120 9.47 11.46 4.18
N LYS A 121 8.85 12.57 3.74
CA LYS A 121 8.44 13.64 4.65
C LYS A 121 7.16 13.29 5.40
N GLN A 122 6.20 12.69 4.70
CA GLN A 122 4.90 12.33 5.28
C GLN A 122 4.87 10.90 5.84
N HIS A 123 5.87 10.08 5.52
CA HIS A 123 5.91 8.64 5.80
C HIS A 123 4.67 7.91 5.27
N GLU A 124 4.20 8.32 4.09
CA GLU A 124 2.99 7.77 3.45
C GLU A 124 3.30 7.30 2.03
N ILE A 125 2.65 6.20 1.63
CA ILE A 125 2.65 5.75 0.24
C ILE A 125 1.77 6.70 -0.57
N GLN A 126 2.38 7.35 -1.56
CA GLN A 126 1.69 8.17 -2.52
C GLN A 126 1.45 7.40 -3.82
N ILE A 127 0.23 7.56 -4.32
CA ILE A 127 -0.23 6.86 -5.51
C ILE A 127 -0.57 7.86 -6.58
N GLU A 128 -0.16 7.52 -7.79
CA GLU A 128 -0.40 8.30 -8.98
C GLU A 128 -0.80 7.41 -10.14
N GLN A 129 -1.78 7.83 -10.93
CA GLN A 129 -2.04 7.22 -12.22
C GLN A 129 -1.03 7.72 -13.24
N VAL A 130 -0.45 6.79 -13.99
CA VAL A 130 0.30 7.13 -15.20
C VAL A 130 -0.37 6.45 -16.38
N SER A 131 -0.66 7.23 -17.41
CA SER A 131 -1.17 6.70 -18.67
C SER A 131 -0.07 6.80 -19.72
N LEU A 132 0.14 5.71 -20.47
CA LEU A 132 1.10 5.65 -21.58
C LEU A 132 0.35 5.43 -22.90
N VAL A 133 0.76 6.15 -23.93
CA VAL A 133 0.37 5.86 -25.33
C VAL A 133 1.64 5.52 -26.08
N VAL A 134 1.71 4.30 -26.58
CA VAL A 134 2.89 3.76 -27.28
C VAL A 134 2.54 3.62 -28.75
N GLY A 135 3.14 4.46 -29.59
CA GLY A 135 3.05 4.32 -31.04
C GLY A 135 4.33 3.73 -31.64
N PRO A 136 4.49 3.79 -32.98
CA PRO A 136 5.62 3.17 -33.67
C PRO A 136 7.00 3.69 -33.23
N ASN A 137 7.12 5.02 -33.10
CA ASN A 137 8.38 5.72 -32.78
C ASN A 137 8.22 6.69 -31.60
N TYR A 138 7.10 6.65 -30.88
CA TYR A 138 6.87 7.58 -29.78
C TYR A 138 6.22 6.92 -28.57
N VAL A 139 6.48 7.50 -27.41
CA VAL A 139 5.77 7.20 -26.16
C VAL A 139 5.29 8.51 -25.57
N LEU A 140 4.00 8.63 -25.31
CA LEU A 140 3.42 9.72 -24.54
C LEU A 140 3.17 9.23 -23.12
N SER A 141 3.65 9.95 -22.11
CA SER A 141 3.31 9.69 -20.70
C SER A 141 2.53 10.86 -20.12
N PHE A 142 1.45 10.54 -19.43
CA PHE A 142 0.57 11.50 -18.76
C PHE A 142 0.58 11.25 -17.27
N GLN A 143 0.96 12.26 -16.49
CA GLN A 143 1.11 12.19 -15.04
C GLN A 143 0.26 13.25 -14.32
N GLU A 144 -0.10 12.99 -13.07
CA GLU A 144 -0.89 13.89 -12.23
C GLU A 144 -0.07 15.07 -11.68
N ARG A 145 1.22 14.88 -11.45
CA ARG A 145 2.11 15.87 -10.83
C ARG A 145 3.57 15.66 -11.23
N GLU A 146 4.43 16.58 -10.79
CA GLU A 146 5.88 16.40 -10.89
C GLU A 146 6.40 15.43 -9.81
N GLY A 147 7.44 14.68 -10.17
CA GLY A 147 8.10 13.70 -9.30
C GLY A 147 7.67 12.28 -9.63
N ASP A 148 8.54 11.54 -10.33
CA ASP A 148 8.24 10.20 -10.84
C ASP A 148 9.39 9.22 -10.63
N VAL A 149 9.14 7.94 -10.94
CA VAL A 149 10.14 6.87 -10.87
C VAL A 149 10.96 6.72 -12.16
N PHE A 150 10.80 7.64 -13.13
CA PHE A 150 11.40 7.51 -14.46
C PHE A 150 12.78 8.17 -14.60
N GLU A 151 13.29 8.81 -13.54
CA GLU A 151 14.64 9.42 -13.59
C GLU A 151 15.75 8.42 -13.98
N PRO A 152 15.77 7.17 -13.48
CA PRO A 152 16.73 6.17 -13.97
C PRO A 152 16.62 5.92 -15.48
N VAL A 153 15.41 6.00 -16.06
CA VAL A 153 15.18 5.86 -17.50
C VAL A 153 15.76 7.07 -18.24
N ARG A 154 15.47 8.30 -17.77
CA ARG A 154 16.04 9.54 -18.31
C ARG A 154 17.57 9.50 -18.30
N ASP A 155 18.17 9.07 -17.19
CA ASP A 155 19.62 8.96 -17.06
C ASP A 155 20.23 7.91 -17.98
N ARG A 156 19.56 6.77 -18.19
CA ARG A 156 19.99 5.77 -19.19
C ARG A 156 19.97 6.36 -20.59
N ILE A 157 18.96 7.16 -20.94
CA ILE A 157 18.89 7.86 -22.23
C ILE A 157 20.00 8.92 -22.30
N ARG A 158 20.13 9.82 -21.32
CA ARG A 158 21.15 10.91 -21.31
C ARG A 158 22.57 10.39 -21.45
N ARG A 159 22.91 9.30 -20.77
CA ARG A 159 24.26 8.72 -20.75
C ARG A 159 24.49 7.64 -21.81
N ALA A 160 23.52 7.38 -22.68
CA ALA A 160 23.55 6.28 -23.64
C ALA A 160 23.89 4.91 -22.97
N LYS A 161 23.40 4.69 -21.74
CA LYS A 161 23.72 3.48 -20.96
C LYS A 161 22.87 2.31 -21.43
N GLY A 162 23.50 1.17 -21.68
CA GLY A 162 22.80 -0.06 -22.07
C GLY A 162 22.30 -0.01 -23.52
N ARG A 163 21.06 -0.46 -23.75
CA ARG A 163 20.49 -0.62 -25.10
C ARG A 163 19.42 0.41 -25.46
N ILE A 164 19.03 1.29 -24.53
CA ILE A 164 17.83 2.12 -24.66
C ILE A 164 17.82 3.01 -25.91
N ARG A 165 18.99 3.55 -26.32
CA ARG A 165 19.12 4.37 -27.54
C ARG A 165 19.15 3.58 -28.86
N ARG A 166 19.43 2.27 -28.80
CA ARG A 166 19.52 1.37 -29.96
C ARG A 166 18.20 0.66 -30.24
N MET A 167 17.27 0.71 -29.30
CA MET A 167 15.98 0.01 -29.37
C MET A 167 14.86 1.01 -29.70
N GLY A 168 13.68 0.49 -30.07
CA GLY A 168 12.53 1.31 -30.46
C GLY A 168 11.71 1.85 -29.28
N ALA A 169 10.59 2.50 -29.61
CA ALA A 169 9.62 3.00 -28.63
C ALA A 169 9.00 1.90 -27.75
N ASP A 170 8.93 0.67 -28.26
CA ASP A 170 8.51 -0.51 -27.54
C ASP A 170 9.43 -0.84 -26.35
N TYR A 171 10.75 -0.72 -26.54
CA TYR A 171 11.73 -0.91 -25.47
C TYR A 171 11.71 0.25 -24.46
N LEU A 172 11.39 1.47 -24.91
CA LEU A 172 11.16 2.59 -24.00
C LEU A 172 9.93 2.34 -23.13
N ALA A 173 8.82 1.88 -23.72
CA ALA A 173 7.61 1.53 -22.98
C ALA A 173 7.89 0.43 -21.93
N TYR A 174 8.63 -0.61 -22.32
CA TYR A 174 9.16 -1.60 -21.37
C TYR A 174 9.99 -0.93 -20.25
N SER A 175 10.94 -0.06 -20.60
CA SER A 175 11.83 0.59 -19.62
C SER A 175 11.07 1.46 -18.60
N LEU A 176 9.98 2.09 -19.03
CA LEU A 176 9.08 2.85 -18.14
C LEU A 176 8.27 1.90 -17.25
N LEU A 177 7.72 0.82 -17.82
CA LEU A 177 6.98 -0.19 -17.08
C LEU A 177 7.83 -0.87 -16.00
N ASP A 178 9.06 -1.24 -16.35
CA ASP A 178 10.09 -1.79 -15.47
C ASP A 178 10.36 -0.86 -14.29
N ALA A 179 10.56 0.44 -14.55
CA ALA A 179 10.73 1.44 -13.50
C ALA A 179 9.50 1.58 -12.57
N VAL A 180 8.28 1.39 -13.09
CA VAL A 180 7.06 1.35 -12.23
C VAL A 180 7.08 0.12 -11.33
N VAL A 181 7.45 -1.05 -11.85
CA VAL A 181 7.52 -2.30 -11.09
C VAL A 181 8.63 -2.25 -10.05
N ASP A 182 9.80 -1.72 -10.39
CA ASP A 182 10.91 -1.47 -9.45
C ASP A 182 10.47 -0.59 -8.28
N GLY A 183 9.65 0.43 -8.55
CA GLY A 183 9.06 1.27 -7.51
C GLY A 183 8.22 0.48 -6.50
N TYR A 184 7.60 -0.62 -6.88
CA TYR A 184 6.85 -1.47 -5.95
C TYR A 184 7.75 -2.23 -4.99
N PHE A 185 8.95 -2.67 -5.40
CA PHE A 185 9.87 -3.35 -4.49
C PHE A 185 10.30 -2.44 -3.34
N LEU A 186 10.57 -1.16 -3.62
CA LEU A 186 10.88 -0.18 -2.57
C LEU A 186 9.73 -0.04 -1.55
N ILE A 187 8.49 -0.02 -2.05
CA ILE A 187 7.30 0.03 -1.20
C ILE A 187 7.16 -1.24 -0.35
N LEU A 188 7.41 -2.41 -0.93
CA LEU A 188 7.34 -3.68 -0.23
C LEU A 188 8.41 -3.79 0.85
N GLU A 189 9.64 -3.34 0.59
CA GLU A 189 10.70 -3.30 1.60
C GLU A 189 10.26 -2.50 2.83
N LYS A 190 9.78 -1.26 2.64
CA LYS A 190 9.27 -0.41 3.73
C LYS A 190 8.07 -1.02 4.44
N THR A 191 7.19 -1.67 3.70
CA THR A 191 6.03 -2.38 4.27
C THR A 191 6.49 -3.56 5.12
N GLY A 192 7.49 -4.31 4.65
CA GLY A 192 8.09 -5.43 5.35
C GLY A 192 8.63 -5.01 6.70
N ASP A 193 9.46 -3.96 6.72
CA ASP A 193 10.01 -3.37 7.95
C ASP A 193 8.88 -3.00 8.95
N GLN A 194 7.81 -2.36 8.46
CA GLN A 194 6.66 -1.98 9.29
C GLN A 194 5.89 -3.19 9.85
N ILE A 195 5.79 -4.28 9.10
CA ILE A 195 5.15 -5.50 9.54
C ILE A 195 5.98 -6.14 10.65
N GLU A 196 7.29 -6.28 10.45
CA GLU A 196 8.21 -6.84 11.45
C GLU A 196 8.19 -6.04 12.76
N ASP A 197 8.30 -4.71 12.67
CA ASP A 197 8.21 -3.82 13.83
C ASP A 197 6.88 -3.98 14.57
N LEU A 198 5.77 -4.13 13.84
CA LEU A 198 4.45 -4.29 14.45
C LEU A 198 4.30 -5.66 15.13
N GLU A 199 4.91 -6.70 14.57
CA GLU A 199 4.93 -8.05 15.15
C GLU A 199 5.68 -8.07 16.50
N GLU A 200 6.86 -7.45 16.56
CA GLU A 200 7.64 -7.39 17.80
C GLU A 200 6.92 -6.59 18.89
N ASN A 201 6.30 -5.47 18.51
CA ASN A 201 5.49 -4.66 19.42
C ASN A 201 4.26 -5.42 19.94
N LEU A 202 3.65 -6.26 19.11
CA LEU A 202 2.49 -7.07 19.48
C LEU A 202 2.81 -8.08 20.60
N ILE A 203 3.97 -8.73 20.51
CA ILE A 203 4.43 -9.71 21.49
C ILE A 203 4.82 -9.04 22.81
N SER A 204 5.48 -7.89 22.74
CA SER A 204 6.01 -7.22 23.93
C SER A 204 4.97 -6.39 24.69
N HIS A 205 4.13 -5.60 23.99
CA HIS A 205 3.24 -4.61 24.62
C HIS A 205 1.88 -4.50 23.90
N PRO A 206 0.94 -5.44 24.09
CA PRO A 206 -0.37 -5.38 23.47
C PRO A 206 -1.19 -4.16 23.97
N ASP A 207 -1.33 -3.15 23.13
CA ASP A 207 -2.18 -1.96 23.33
C ASP A 207 -3.18 -1.78 22.17
N THR A 208 -4.25 -1.05 22.43
CA THR A 208 -5.30 -0.64 21.49
C THR A 208 -4.78 0.04 20.22
N LYS A 209 -3.62 0.72 20.28
CA LYS A 209 -2.96 1.31 19.10
C LYS A 209 -2.50 0.26 18.09
N ILE A 210 -2.09 -0.91 18.57
CA ILE A 210 -1.61 -2.02 17.71
C ILE A 210 -2.74 -2.52 16.83
N LEU A 211 -3.95 -2.67 17.38
CA LEU A 211 -5.12 -3.09 16.59
C LEU A 211 -5.42 -2.10 15.45
N GLN A 212 -5.27 -0.78 15.70
CA GLN A 212 -5.45 0.23 14.66
C GLN A 212 -4.37 0.13 13.58
N ALA A 213 -3.12 -0.10 13.96
CA ALA A 213 -2.01 -0.31 13.02
C ALA A 213 -2.21 -1.56 12.15
N ILE A 214 -2.61 -2.70 12.74
CA ILE A 214 -2.95 -3.94 12.01
C ILE A 214 -4.06 -3.65 10.97
N HIS A 215 -5.10 -2.91 11.36
CA HIS A 215 -6.17 -2.55 10.44
C HIS A 215 -5.73 -1.58 9.32
N ASN A 216 -4.76 -0.70 9.58
CA ASN A 216 -4.19 0.20 8.58
C ASN A 216 -3.38 -0.61 7.56
N LEU A 217 -2.43 -1.43 8.01
CA LEU A 217 -1.64 -2.31 7.14
C LEU A 217 -2.53 -3.25 6.32
N LYS A 218 -3.58 -3.82 6.92
CA LYS A 218 -4.55 -4.65 6.18
C LYS A 218 -5.23 -3.88 5.04
N ARG A 219 -5.59 -2.62 5.26
CA ARG A 219 -6.18 -1.75 4.22
C ARG A 219 -5.17 -1.41 3.13
N GLU A 220 -3.94 -1.15 3.51
CA GLU A 220 -2.82 -0.91 2.61
C GLU A 220 -2.51 -2.12 1.73
N MET A 221 -2.47 -3.34 2.29
CA MET A 221 -2.25 -4.57 1.51
C MET A 221 -3.36 -4.81 0.48
N ILE A 222 -4.62 -4.59 0.87
CA ILE A 222 -5.75 -4.65 -0.07
C ILE A 222 -5.59 -3.63 -1.19
N PHE A 223 -5.08 -2.44 -0.86
CA PHE A 223 -4.86 -1.38 -1.81
C PHE A 223 -3.71 -1.70 -2.79
N LEU A 224 -2.55 -2.13 -2.28
CA LEU A 224 -1.40 -2.55 -3.09
C LEU A 224 -1.80 -3.68 -4.03
N ARG A 225 -2.47 -4.72 -3.52
CA ARG A 225 -2.96 -5.84 -4.34
C ARG A 225 -3.86 -5.36 -5.48
N ARG A 226 -4.77 -4.42 -5.22
CA ARG A 226 -5.66 -3.88 -6.25
C ARG A 226 -4.93 -3.05 -7.32
N SER A 227 -3.76 -2.52 -6.99
CA SER A 227 -2.93 -1.69 -7.87
C SER A 227 -1.95 -2.53 -8.69
N VAL A 228 -1.38 -3.59 -8.10
CA VAL A 228 -0.38 -4.43 -8.76
C VAL A 228 -1.01 -5.60 -9.52
N TRP A 229 -2.04 -6.26 -8.98
CA TRP A 229 -2.60 -7.48 -9.60
C TRP A 229 -3.03 -7.30 -11.06
N PRO A 230 -3.71 -6.19 -11.46
CA PRO A 230 -4.08 -5.99 -12.85
C PRO A 230 -2.88 -5.75 -13.78
N LEU A 231 -1.72 -5.36 -13.25
CA LEU A 231 -0.50 -5.12 -14.03
C LEU A 231 -0.02 -6.39 -14.74
N ARG A 232 -0.25 -7.55 -14.13
CA ARG A 232 0.01 -8.85 -14.77
C ARG A 232 -0.69 -8.97 -16.13
N GLU A 233 -1.96 -8.56 -16.20
CA GLU A 233 -2.73 -8.58 -17.44
C GLU A 233 -2.26 -7.52 -18.43
N VAL A 234 -1.78 -6.36 -17.94
CA VAL A 234 -1.17 -5.32 -18.77
C VAL A 234 0.09 -5.84 -19.46
N ILE A 235 1.03 -6.42 -18.70
CA ILE A 235 2.28 -6.97 -19.24
C ILE A 235 2.01 -8.18 -20.16
N SER A 236 1.08 -9.05 -19.75
CA SER A 236 0.65 -10.17 -20.58
C SER A 236 -0.03 -9.70 -21.86
N GLY A 237 -0.75 -8.58 -21.83
CA GLY A 237 -1.37 -7.95 -23.01
C GLY A 237 -0.35 -7.36 -23.97
N MET A 238 0.69 -6.68 -23.46
CA MET A 238 1.80 -6.19 -24.30
C MET A 238 2.53 -7.33 -25.00
N SER A 239 2.65 -8.48 -24.35
CA SER A 239 3.33 -9.66 -24.91
C SER A 239 2.48 -10.46 -25.90
N ARG A 240 1.25 -10.04 -26.22
CA ARG A 240 0.41 -10.74 -27.22
C ARG A 240 0.89 -10.39 -28.62
N LYS A 241 1.08 -11.42 -29.44
CA LYS A 241 1.55 -11.32 -30.84
C LYS A 241 0.56 -10.66 -31.81
N GLU A 242 -0.54 -10.10 -31.31
CA GLU A 242 -1.56 -9.43 -32.12
C GLU A 242 -1.14 -8.00 -32.46
N SER A 243 -0.36 -7.34 -31.59
CA SER A 243 0.14 -5.98 -31.84
C SER A 243 1.43 -6.00 -32.65
N THR A 244 1.50 -5.20 -33.72
CA THR A 244 2.72 -5.03 -34.53
C THR A 244 3.73 -4.07 -33.90
N LEU A 245 3.34 -3.38 -32.82
CA LEU A 245 4.15 -2.35 -32.16
C LEU A 245 5.23 -2.95 -31.25
N ILE A 246 5.02 -4.14 -30.72
CA ILE A 246 5.97 -4.82 -29.84
C ILE A 246 6.84 -5.77 -30.66
N LYS A 247 8.16 -5.53 -30.68
CA LYS A 247 9.10 -6.38 -31.40
C LYS A 247 9.43 -7.63 -30.59
N GLU A 248 9.73 -8.73 -31.27
CA GLU A 248 10.13 -10.00 -30.64
C GLU A 248 11.38 -9.83 -29.74
N SER A 249 12.28 -8.90 -30.09
CA SER A 249 13.44 -8.56 -29.26
C SER A 249 13.07 -8.00 -27.88
N THR A 250 11.87 -7.43 -27.75
CA THR A 250 11.36 -6.79 -26.54
C THR A 250 10.57 -7.78 -25.67
N GLU A 251 10.04 -8.87 -26.23
CA GLU A 251 9.31 -9.92 -25.50
C GLU A 251 10.12 -10.54 -24.34
N ILE A 252 11.43 -10.75 -24.53
CA ILE A 252 12.31 -11.30 -23.48
C ILE A 252 12.34 -10.38 -22.26
N TYR A 253 12.36 -9.07 -22.48
CA TYR A 253 12.39 -8.08 -21.39
C TYR A 253 11.01 -7.94 -20.73
N LEU A 254 9.93 -7.99 -21.51
CA LEU A 254 8.56 -8.00 -20.96
C LEU A 254 8.32 -9.24 -20.07
N ARG A 255 8.92 -10.39 -20.40
CA ARG A 255 8.86 -11.58 -19.55
C ARG A 255 9.54 -11.36 -18.19
N ASP A 256 10.67 -10.68 -18.16
CA ASP A 256 11.36 -10.32 -16.91
C ASP A 256 10.47 -9.44 -16.01
N VAL A 257 9.85 -8.39 -16.57
CA VAL A 257 8.89 -7.54 -15.83
C VAL A 257 7.66 -8.31 -15.37
N TYR A 258 7.20 -9.27 -16.18
CA TYR A 258 6.11 -10.16 -15.81
C TYR A 258 6.49 -10.98 -14.57
N ASP A 259 7.67 -11.62 -14.57
CA ASP A 259 8.16 -12.42 -13.47
C ASP A 259 8.35 -11.57 -12.20
N HIS A 260 8.92 -10.36 -12.33
CA HIS A 260 9.00 -9.39 -11.23
C HIS A 260 7.62 -9.00 -10.70
N THR A 261 6.64 -8.80 -11.57
CA THR A 261 5.26 -8.48 -11.15
C THR A 261 4.62 -9.62 -10.37
N ILE A 262 4.87 -10.88 -10.76
CA ILE A 262 4.43 -12.04 -9.99
C ILE A 262 5.10 -12.06 -8.61
N GLN A 263 6.41 -11.83 -8.54
CA GLN A 263 7.12 -11.76 -7.27
C GLN A 263 6.57 -10.68 -6.33
N VAL A 264 6.26 -9.48 -6.85
CA VAL A 264 5.61 -8.41 -6.07
C VAL A 264 4.24 -8.87 -5.57
N ILE A 265 3.43 -9.52 -6.41
CA ILE A 265 2.11 -10.04 -6.02
C ILE A 265 2.22 -11.09 -4.91
N ASP A 266 3.12 -12.05 -5.04
CA ASP A 266 3.31 -13.11 -4.05
C ASP A 266 3.79 -12.56 -2.70
N THR A 267 4.64 -11.53 -2.73
CA THR A 267 5.09 -10.82 -1.53
C THR A 267 3.92 -10.10 -0.84
N ILE A 268 3.04 -9.43 -1.61
CA ILE A 268 1.83 -8.79 -1.06
C ILE A 268 0.90 -9.83 -0.41
N GLU A 269 0.73 -11.01 -1.01
CA GLU A 269 -0.10 -12.07 -0.43
C GLU A 269 0.53 -12.61 0.87
N THR A 270 1.85 -12.81 0.89
CA THR A 270 2.60 -13.20 2.10
C THR A 270 2.39 -12.20 3.23
N TYR A 271 2.56 -10.91 2.94
CA TYR A 271 2.36 -9.83 3.91
C TYR A 271 0.93 -9.75 4.42
N ARG A 272 -0.06 -9.94 3.54
CA ARG A 272 -1.47 -9.96 3.95
C ARG A 272 -1.77 -11.12 4.90
N ASP A 273 -1.16 -12.28 4.68
CA ASP A 273 -1.36 -13.45 5.51
C ASP A 273 -0.66 -13.27 6.88
N MET A 274 0.53 -12.68 6.93
CA MET A 274 1.20 -12.29 8.18
C MET A 274 0.35 -11.29 9.00
N VAL A 275 -0.12 -10.20 8.37
CA VAL A 275 -0.99 -9.21 9.01
C VAL A 275 -2.29 -9.83 9.52
N SER A 276 -2.80 -10.87 8.85
CA SER A 276 -3.97 -11.61 9.31
C SER A 276 -3.66 -12.46 10.54
N GLY A 277 -2.52 -13.16 10.57
CA GLY A 277 -2.06 -13.92 11.74
C GLY A 277 -1.75 -13.05 12.96
N MET A 278 -1.34 -11.80 12.76
CA MET A 278 -1.14 -10.83 13.85
C MET A 278 -2.45 -10.51 14.60
N LEU A 279 -3.59 -10.49 13.91
CA LEU A 279 -4.88 -10.25 14.57
C LEU A 279 -5.23 -11.38 15.54
N ASP A 280 -4.98 -12.62 15.15
CA ASP A 280 -5.21 -13.80 15.99
C ASP A 280 -4.23 -13.85 17.17
N THR A 281 -2.98 -13.45 16.93
CA THR A 281 -1.95 -13.32 17.98
C THR A 281 -2.33 -12.21 18.97
N TYR A 282 -2.86 -11.08 18.51
CA TYR A 282 -3.39 -10.02 19.37
C TYR A 282 -4.52 -10.49 20.27
N LEU A 283 -5.53 -11.17 19.72
CA LEU A 283 -6.64 -11.71 20.50
C LEU A 283 -6.15 -12.72 21.55
N SER A 284 -5.20 -13.57 21.18
CA SER A 284 -4.58 -14.54 22.09
C SER A 284 -3.82 -13.85 23.22
N SER A 285 -3.05 -12.80 22.91
CA SER A 285 -2.29 -12.02 23.89
C SER A 285 -3.20 -11.29 24.89
N ILE A 286 -4.27 -10.65 24.40
CA ILE A 286 -5.29 -10.01 25.25
C ILE A 286 -6.00 -11.03 26.14
N SER A 287 -6.36 -12.20 25.61
CA SER A 287 -6.97 -13.28 26.38
C SER A 287 -6.03 -13.79 27.48
N ASN A 288 -4.74 -13.96 27.18
CA ASN A 288 -3.74 -14.37 28.16
C ASN A 288 -3.58 -13.32 29.28
N ARG A 289 -3.52 -12.03 28.93
CA ARG A 289 -3.47 -10.93 29.90
C ARG A 289 -4.73 -10.90 30.78
N MET A 290 -5.91 -11.09 30.20
CA MET A 290 -7.16 -11.19 30.94
C MET A 290 -7.13 -12.37 31.91
N ASN A 291 -6.62 -13.53 31.48
CA ASN A 291 -6.46 -14.69 32.35
C ASN A 291 -5.50 -14.43 33.51
N GLU A 292 -4.38 -13.75 33.29
CA GLU A 292 -3.47 -13.36 34.37
C GLU A 292 -4.11 -12.39 35.36
N VAL A 293 -4.83 -11.36 34.88
CA VAL A 293 -5.58 -10.44 35.76
C VAL A 293 -6.64 -11.21 36.57
N MET A 294 -7.38 -12.11 35.94
CA MET A 294 -8.39 -12.95 36.60
C MET A 294 -7.76 -13.88 37.65
N LYS A 295 -6.60 -14.48 37.38
CA LYS A 295 -5.85 -15.29 38.35
C LYS A 295 -5.48 -14.45 39.58
N VAL A 296 -4.89 -13.27 39.39
CA VAL A 296 -4.49 -12.38 40.49
C VAL A 296 -5.70 -11.98 41.33
N LEU A 297 -6.80 -11.55 40.70
CA LEU A 297 -8.04 -11.20 41.41
C LEU A 297 -8.62 -12.40 42.18
N THR A 298 -8.58 -13.60 41.58
CA THR A 298 -9.08 -14.83 42.21
C THR A 298 -8.24 -15.22 43.41
N ILE A 299 -6.90 -15.13 43.33
CA ILE A 299 -5.99 -15.40 44.46
C ILE A 299 -6.28 -14.44 45.60
N PHE A 300 -6.41 -13.14 45.30
CA PHE A 300 -6.75 -12.14 46.30
C PHE A 300 -8.10 -12.44 46.97
N ALA A 301 -9.15 -12.66 46.17
CA ALA A 301 -10.50 -12.95 46.67
C ALA A 301 -10.53 -14.25 47.51
N ALA A 302 -9.90 -15.32 47.04
CA ALA A 302 -9.88 -16.61 47.72
C ALA A 302 -9.14 -16.57 49.07
N ILE A 303 -8.13 -15.70 49.21
CA ILE A 303 -7.44 -15.48 50.48
C ILE A 303 -8.27 -14.58 51.40
N PHE A 304 -8.77 -13.45 50.92
CA PHE A 304 -9.39 -12.44 51.79
C PHE A 304 -10.85 -12.73 52.15
N ILE A 305 -11.65 -13.39 51.29
CA ILE A 305 -13.07 -13.64 51.58
C ILE A 305 -13.25 -14.50 52.84
N PRO A 306 -12.59 -15.66 53.01
CA PRO A 306 -12.72 -16.47 54.23
C PRO A 306 -12.20 -15.74 55.47
N LEU A 307 -11.10 -14.99 55.35
CA LEU A 307 -10.54 -14.21 56.46
C LEU A 307 -11.47 -13.10 56.91
N THR A 308 -12.07 -12.39 55.95
CA THR A 308 -13.06 -11.33 56.21
C THR A 308 -14.32 -11.91 56.80
N PHE A 309 -14.74 -13.11 56.38
CA PHE A 309 -15.88 -13.81 56.97
C PHE A 309 -15.63 -14.18 58.44
N VAL A 310 -14.46 -14.73 58.77
CA VAL A 310 -14.07 -15.02 60.16
C VAL A 310 -14.03 -13.75 61.00
N ALA A 311 -13.39 -12.68 60.49
CA ALA A 311 -13.36 -11.40 61.17
C ALA A 311 -14.78 -10.81 61.35
N GLY A 312 -15.66 -10.99 60.37
CA GLY A 312 -17.05 -10.59 60.40
C GLY A 312 -17.83 -11.30 61.51
N ILE A 313 -17.69 -12.62 61.65
CA ILE A 313 -18.32 -13.40 62.74
C ILE A 313 -17.92 -12.85 64.11
N TYR A 314 -16.63 -12.64 64.34
CA TYR A 314 -16.12 -12.12 65.61
C TYR A 314 -16.32 -10.60 65.79
N GLY A 315 -16.80 -9.90 64.75
CA GLY A 315 -17.26 -8.51 64.81
C GLY A 315 -18.76 -8.37 65.15
N MET A 316 -19.49 -9.48 65.30
CA MET A 316 -20.92 -9.46 65.64
C MET A 316 -21.15 -9.27 67.15
N ASN A 317 -22.18 -8.49 67.51
CA ASN A 317 -22.54 -8.21 68.89
C ASN A 317 -23.44 -9.31 69.50
N PHE A 318 -22.92 -10.51 69.73
CA PHE A 318 -23.66 -11.60 70.39
C PHE A 318 -23.32 -11.72 71.88
N SER A 319 -24.32 -12.10 72.70
CA SER A 319 -24.15 -12.30 74.15
C SER A 319 -23.56 -13.66 74.52
N TYR A 320 -23.69 -14.69 73.66
CA TYR A 320 -23.17 -16.04 73.93
C TYR A 320 -22.11 -16.43 72.88
N MET A 321 -20.87 -15.99 73.12
CA MET A 321 -19.67 -16.33 72.35
C MET A 321 -18.61 -16.84 73.35
N PRO A 322 -18.52 -18.16 73.59
CA PRO A 322 -17.66 -18.73 74.64
C PRO A 322 -16.17 -18.37 74.46
N GLU A 323 -15.74 -18.04 73.25
CA GLU A 323 -14.36 -17.70 72.89
C GLU A 323 -13.94 -16.29 73.35
N LEU A 324 -14.88 -15.35 73.55
CA LEU A 324 -14.59 -13.97 73.99
C LEU A 324 -14.08 -13.90 75.43
N GLY A 325 -14.50 -14.84 76.28
CA GLY A 325 -14.04 -14.93 77.67
C GLY A 325 -12.64 -15.54 77.83
N TRP A 326 -12.07 -16.10 76.75
CA TRP A 326 -10.78 -16.76 76.77
C TRP A 326 -9.65 -15.74 76.53
N LYS A 327 -8.72 -15.60 77.49
CA LYS A 327 -7.58 -14.67 77.41
C LYS A 327 -6.73 -14.81 76.13
N TRP A 328 -6.70 -16.00 75.52
CA TRP A 328 -5.94 -16.29 74.30
C TRP A 328 -6.80 -16.35 73.03
N GLY A 329 -8.11 -16.13 73.12
CA GLY A 329 -9.05 -16.26 72.00
C GLY A 329 -8.68 -15.37 70.81
N TYR A 330 -8.32 -14.11 71.07
CA TYR A 330 -7.88 -13.16 70.03
C TYR A 330 -6.65 -13.67 69.25
N PHE A 331 -5.60 -14.10 69.95
CA PHE A 331 -4.39 -14.64 69.34
C PHE A 331 -4.64 -15.98 68.63
N GLY A 332 -5.55 -16.80 69.17
CA GLY A 332 -5.99 -18.06 68.54
C GLY A 332 -6.65 -17.82 67.18
N VAL A 333 -7.62 -16.89 67.11
CA VAL A 333 -8.29 -16.52 65.85
C VAL A 333 -7.29 -15.95 64.83
N LEU A 334 -6.38 -15.06 65.25
CA LEU A 334 -5.32 -14.54 64.37
C LEU A 334 -4.42 -15.65 63.83
N THR A 335 -4.07 -16.64 64.65
CA THR A 335 -3.24 -17.78 64.23
C THR A 335 -3.97 -18.65 63.20
N VAL A 336 -5.27 -18.93 63.41
CA VAL A 336 -6.10 -19.67 62.46
C VAL A 336 -6.23 -18.89 61.14
N MET A 337 -6.48 -17.58 61.21
CA MET A 337 -6.54 -16.71 60.04
C MET A 337 -5.20 -16.72 59.27
N ALA A 338 -4.08 -16.59 59.96
CA ALA A 338 -2.75 -16.68 59.34
C ALA A 338 -2.52 -18.05 58.69
N ALA A 339 -2.92 -19.14 59.34
CA ALA A 339 -2.81 -20.50 58.81
C ALA A 339 -3.66 -20.69 57.54
N ILE A 340 -4.87 -20.13 57.49
CA ILE A 340 -5.73 -20.14 56.29
C ILE A 340 -5.05 -19.38 55.15
N GLY A 341 -4.56 -18.16 55.41
CA GLY A 341 -3.87 -17.36 54.39
C GLY A 341 -2.62 -18.06 53.83
N ILE A 342 -1.77 -18.59 54.71
CA ILE A 342 -0.54 -19.31 54.34
C ILE A 342 -0.87 -20.60 53.56
N SER A 343 -1.86 -21.39 54.02
CA SER A 343 -2.24 -22.63 53.33
C SER A 343 -2.77 -22.37 51.92
N MET A 344 -3.55 -21.30 51.73
CA MET A 344 -4.02 -20.88 50.40
C MET A 344 -2.87 -20.39 49.50
N LEU A 345 -1.89 -19.65 50.04
CA LEU A 345 -0.70 -19.26 49.29
C LEU A 345 0.10 -20.48 48.82
N PHE A 346 0.31 -21.46 49.69
CA PHE A 346 0.97 -22.72 49.31
C PHE A 346 0.17 -23.49 48.25
N TYR A 347 -1.16 -23.53 48.37
CA TYR A 347 -2.02 -24.15 47.38
C TYR A 347 -1.87 -23.49 46.00
N PHE A 348 -1.96 -22.16 45.91
CA PHE A 348 -1.82 -21.46 44.63
C PHE A 348 -0.41 -21.55 44.03
N LYS A 349 0.63 -21.53 44.88
CA LYS A 349 2.00 -21.78 44.44
C LYS A 349 2.17 -23.18 43.83
N SER A 350 1.55 -24.20 44.43
CA SER A 350 1.58 -25.58 43.89
C SER A 350 0.90 -25.71 42.52
N LYS A 351 -0.08 -24.83 42.23
CA LYS A 351 -0.81 -24.78 40.97
C LYS A 351 -0.14 -23.91 39.90
N LYS A 352 1.03 -23.31 40.18
CA LYS A 352 1.72 -22.35 39.30
C LYS A 352 0.86 -21.14 38.92
N TRP A 353 0.00 -20.70 39.83
CA TRP A 353 -0.78 -19.47 39.66
C TRP A 353 -0.07 -18.27 40.29
N LEU A 354 1.08 -18.51 40.91
CA LEU A 354 1.84 -17.59 41.75
C LEU A 354 3.32 -17.65 41.38
#